data_AF-A0A8C5GZ94-F1
#
_entry.id   AF-A0A8C5GZ94-F1
#
_cell.length_a   1.000
_cell.length_b   1.000
_cell.length_c   1.000
_cell.angle_alpha   90.00
_cell.angle_beta   90.00
_cell.angle_gamma   90.00
#
_symmetry.space_group_name_H-M   'P 1'
#
loop_
_entity.id
_entity.type
_entity.pdbx_description
1 polymer ?
#
loop_
_entity_poly.entity_id
_entity_poly.type
_entity_poly.pdbx_seq_one_letter_code
_entity_poly.pdbx_strand_id
1 'polypeptide(L)'
;MSSDVKQYVVSCVICQTTKPSQRKTAGLMVPIQPQRPWEYTGVDYVGPLPRSSSGNAYILVFVDYFSKWIEVSAVREATAQVAAKKFISDIFARHGSPSYLISDRGTPFVSELFEHVVSVLGTEHRLTTAYHPQTNATERVNRTLKTAIRAYVEDKHTSWDKFLPQICFALRTAPHESTGFSPSMMLYGRELETPLDLVTQPSWDGVDDHIRRKRYYDLRRRDTSYEIGDLVRVKSHPRSDAQASFTAKLAPLYTGPYRISRRMSNVNYVLTRVNSGEEVGVFHVANLLPFYTRLSASSVACTAWWRLRLLGKKSQTQSPTTTA
;
A
#
# COMPACT_ATOMS: atom_id res chain seq x y z
N MET A 1 -57.64 12.53 19.44
CA MET A 1 -57.60 11.22 20.14
C MET A 1 -56.39 10.37 19.75
N SER A 2 -56.26 9.83 18.54
CA SER A 2 -55.09 8.99 18.18
C SER A 2 -53.73 9.74 18.28
N SER A 3 -53.72 11.02 17.91
CA SER A 3 -52.55 11.91 18.06
C SER A 3 -52.14 12.10 19.52
N ASP A 4 -53.11 12.38 20.40
CA ASP A 4 -52.85 12.69 21.81
C ASP A 4 -52.34 11.47 22.57
N VAL A 5 -52.90 10.29 22.28
CA VAL A 5 -52.41 9.01 22.81
C VAL A 5 -50.99 8.73 22.34
N LYS A 6 -50.69 8.96 21.05
CA LYS A 6 -49.33 8.78 20.52
C LYS A 6 -48.34 9.74 21.17
N GLN A 7 -48.73 10.99 21.36
CA GLN A 7 -47.90 12.03 21.98
C GLN A 7 -47.63 11.72 23.46
N TYR A 8 -48.64 11.25 24.20
CA TYR A 8 -48.50 10.78 25.58
C TYR A 8 -47.58 9.55 25.68
N VAL A 9 -47.74 8.57 24.80
CA VAL A 9 -46.92 7.34 24.83
C VAL A 9 -45.46 7.64 24.46
N VAL A 10 -45.20 8.55 23.52
CA VAL A 10 -43.84 8.97 23.15
C VAL A 10 -43.17 9.79 24.26
N SER A 11 -43.92 10.61 25.00
CA SER A 11 -43.36 11.45 26.09
C SER A 11 -43.33 10.74 27.45
N CYS A 12 -44.02 9.62 27.64
CA CYS A 12 -44.04 8.88 28.89
C CYS A 12 -42.68 8.22 29.20
N VAL A 13 -42.05 8.63 30.30
CA VAL A 13 -40.73 8.15 30.74
C VAL A 13 -40.73 6.64 31.02
N ILE A 14 -41.78 6.11 31.65
CA ILE A 14 -41.91 4.68 31.95
C ILE A 14 -41.97 3.87 30.65
N CYS A 15 -42.71 4.35 29.64
CA CYS A 15 -42.79 3.72 28.33
C CYS A 15 -41.44 3.78 27.58
N GLN A 16 -40.75 4.91 27.64
CA GLN A 16 -39.46 5.12 26.96
C GLN A 16 -38.32 4.27 27.54
N THR A 17 -38.34 4.01 28.86
CA THR A 17 -37.30 3.26 29.55
C THR A 17 -37.56 1.75 29.61
N THR A 18 -38.83 1.33 29.59
CA THR A 18 -39.20 -0.10 29.72
C THR A 18 -39.32 -0.82 28.37
N LYS A 19 -39.77 -0.12 27.30
CA LYS A 19 -39.99 -0.76 26.01
C LYS A 19 -38.67 -0.96 25.26
N PRO A 20 -38.37 -2.18 24.76
CA PRO A 20 -37.19 -2.40 23.95
C PRO A 20 -37.29 -1.62 22.63
N SER A 21 -36.21 -0.93 22.27
CA SER A 21 -36.12 -0.24 20.99
C SER A 21 -36.11 -1.24 19.85
N GLN A 22 -37.05 -1.10 18.91
CA GLN A 22 -37.06 -1.83 17.63
C GLN A 22 -36.21 -1.10 16.56
N ARG A 23 -35.54 0.00 16.92
CA ARG A 23 -34.68 0.74 15.99
C ARG A 23 -33.38 -0.03 15.78
N LYS A 24 -32.87 0.00 14.54
CA LYS A 24 -31.51 -0.45 14.24
C LYS A 24 -30.51 0.34 15.10
N THR A 25 -29.47 -0.32 15.59
CA THR A 25 -28.40 0.30 16.36
C THR A 25 -27.83 1.50 15.60
N ALA A 26 -27.68 2.63 16.28
CA ALA A 26 -27.11 3.83 15.71
C ALA A 26 -25.59 3.68 15.49
N GLY A 27 -25.07 4.35 14.47
CA GLY A 27 -23.65 4.32 14.09
C GLY A 27 -23.40 3.54 12.81
N LEU A 28 -22.84 4.21 11.80
CA LEU A 28 -22.36 3.56 10.58
C LEU A 28 -20.90 3.14 10.76
N MET A 29 -20.54 2.00 10.18
CA MET A 29 -19.16 1.53 10.16
C MET A 29 -18.28 2.49 9.34
N VAL A 30 -17.25 3.06 9.96
CA VAL A 30 -16.19 3.78 9.26
C VAL A 30 -15.02 2.82 9.06
N PRO A 31 -14.76 2.34 7.83
CA PRO A 31 -13.68 1.39 7.58
C PRO A 31 -12.33 2.10 7.69
N ILE A 32 -11.36 1.44 8.35
CA ILE A 32 -9.96 1.82 8.21
C ILE A 32 -9.55 1.49 6.77
N GLN A 33 -8.94 2.45 6.08
CA GLN A 33 -8.39 2.28 4.73
C GLN A 33 -6.88 2.52 4.78
N PRO A 34 -6.09 1.48 5.08
CA PRO A 34 -4.63 1.58 5.00
C PRO A 34 -4.21 1.91 3.57
N GLN A 35 -3.18 2.74 3.42
CA GLN A 35 -2.65 3.20 2.13
C GLN A 35 -1.36 2.47 1.74
N ARG A 36 -0.69 1.83 2.71
CA ARG A 36 0.55 1.07 2.48
C ARG A 36 0.64 -0.16 3.40
N PRO A 37 1.44 -1.17 3.03
CA PRO A 37 1.74 -2.30 3.92
C PRO A 37 2.28 -1.82 5.27
N TRP A 38 1.81 -2.49 6.33
CA TRP A 38 2.20 -2.24 7.72
C TRP A 38 1.86 -0.84 8.22
N GLU A 39 0.92 -0.11 7.61
CA GLU A 39 0.43 1.13 8.20
C GLU A 39 -0.44 0.86 9.44
N TYR A 40 -1.36 -0.10 9.30
CA TYR A 40 -2.26 -0.54 10.36
C TYR A 40 -2.03 -2.03 10.60
N THR A 41 -1.66 -2.37 11.82
CA THR A 41 -1.43 -3.76 12.24
C THR A 41 -2.41 -4.12 13.34
N GLY A 42 -3.15 -5.23 13.19
CA GLY A 42 -3.93 -5.82 14.28
C GLY A 42 -3.08 -6.84 15.04
N VAL A 43 -3.25 -6.92 16.36
CA VAL A 43 -2.66 -7.98 17.20
C VAL A 43 -3.72 -8.64 18.06
N ASP A 44 -3.64 -9.97 18.19
CA ASP A 44 -4.55 -10.74 19.05
C ASP A 44 -3.88 -12.02 19.57
N TYR A 45 -4.34 -12.48 20.73
CA TYR A 45 -4.01 -13.79 21.30
C TYR A 45 -5.14 -14.79 21.05
N VAL A 46 -4.79 -15.93 20.46
CA VAL A 46 -5.70 -17.07 20.34
C VAL A 46 -5.33 -18.13 21.37
N GLY A 47 -6.25 -18.40 22.30
CA GLY A 47 -6.10 -19.47 23.28
C GLY A 47 -6.99 -19.30 24.52
N PRO A 48 -6.78 -20.12 25.56
CA PRO A 48 -5.81 -21.23 25.59
C PRO A 48 -6.19 -22.38 24.64
N LEU A 49 -5.18 -23.01 24.04
CA LEU A 49 -5.26 -24.24 23.26
C LEU A 49 -4.67 -25.42 24.06
N PRO A 50 -4.96 -26.68 23.69
CA PRO A 50 -4.30 -27.83 24.28
C PRO A 50 -2.78 -27.68 24.20
N ARG A 51 -2.06 -27.93 25.30
CA ARG A 51 -0.61 -27.74 25.34
C ARG A 51 0.05 -28.62 24.28
N SER A 52 0.88 -28.01 23.45
CA SER A 52 1.61 -28.74 22.42
C SER A 52 2.76 -29.54 23.01
N SER A 53 3.31 -30.47 22.22
CA SER A 53 4.54 -31.19 22.58
C SER A 53 5.74 -30.26 22.89
N SER A 54 5.74 -29.04 22.36
CA SER A 54 6.77 -28.01 22.61
C SER A 54 6.46 -27.11 23.83
N GLY A 55 5.31 -27.35 24.48
CA GLY A 55 4.80 -26.61 25.63
C GLY A 55 3.98 -25.37 25.30
N ASN A 56 3.66 -25.12 24.02
CA ASN A 56 2.90 -23.94 23.59
C ASN A 56 1.41 -24.10 23.92
N ALA A 57 0.76 -23.01 24.33
CA ALA A 57 -0.66 -23.00 24.71
C ALA A 57 -1.44 -21.85 24.08
N TYR A 58 -0.76 -20.88 23.46
CA TYR A 58 -1.38 -19.73 22.84
C TYR A 58 -0.73 -19.46 21.49
N ILE A 59 -1.46 -18.75 20.63
CA ILE A 59 -0.96 -18.24 19.37
C ILE A 59 -1.05 -16.72 19.43
N LEU A 60 0.06 -16.05 19.19
CA LEU A 60 0.08 -14.61 18.97
C LEU A 60 0.01 -14.34 17.46
N VAL A 61 -0.96 -13.54 17.05
CA VAL A 61 -1.21 -13.22 15.64
C VAL A 61 -1.05 -11.72 15.44
N PHE A 62 -0.24 -11.33 14.46
CA PHE A 62 -0.21 -9.99 13.91
C PHE A 62 -0.74 -10.01 12.49
N VAL A 63 -1.55 -9.02 12.13
CA VAL A 63 -2.20 -8.92 10.82
C VAL A 63 -1.99 -7.53 10.22
N ASP A 64 -1.34 -7.44 9.07
CA ASP A 64 -1.30 -6.20 8.29
C ASP A 64 -2.66 -5.98 7.61
N TYR A 65 -3.29 -4.84 7.88
CA TYR A 65 -4.62 -4.55 7.33
C TYR A 65 -4.59 -4.21 5.84
N PHE A 66 -3.45 -3.78 5.30
CA PHE A 66 -3.33 -3.46 3.87
C PHE A 66 -3.22 -4.73 3.03
N SER A 67 -2.15 -5.49 3.23
CA SER A 67 -1.85 -6.69 2.44
C SER A 67 -2.61 -7.93 2.90
N LYS A 68 -3.20 -7.90 4.10
CA LYS A 68 -3.73 -9.09 4.81
C LYS A 68 -2.64 -10.10 5.17
N TRP A 69 -1.36 -9.68 5.17
CA TRP A 69 -0.26 -10.52 5.62
C TRP A 69 -0.41 -10.86 7.10
N ILE A 70 -0.08 -12.09 7.46
CA ILE A 70 -0.15 -12.58 8.83
C ILE A 70 1.25 -12.96 9.32
N GLU A 71 1.58 -12.60 10.56
CA GLU A 71 2.70 -13.16 11.31
C GLU A 71 2.14 -13.91 12.52
N VAL A 72 2.47 -15.18 12.65
CA VAL A 72 1.87 -16.08 13.64
C VAL A 72 2.97 -16.76 14.42
N SER A 73 2.88 -16.69 15.74
CA SER A 73 3.86 -17.27 16.67
C SER A 73 3.16 -18.13 17.71
N ALA A 74 3.53 -19.42 17.80
CA ALA A 74 3.15 -20.26 18.93
C ALA A 74 3.94 -19.84 20.17
N VAL A 75 3.24 -19.66 21.29
CA VAL A 75 3.82 -19.24 22.55
C VAL A 75 3.25 -20.01 23.74
N ARG A 76 4.02 -20.09 24.82
CA ARG A 76 3.63 -20.82 26.04
C ARG A 76 2.60 -20.06 26.87
N GLU A 77 2.65 -18.73 26.85
CA GLU A 77 1.88 -17.85 27.71
C GLU A 77 1.45 -16.60 26.93
N ALA A 78 0.27 -16.07 27.24
CA ALA A 78 -0.24 -14.82 26.72
C ALA A 78 0.12 -13.67 27.68
N THR A 79 1.37 -13.19 27.62
CA THR A 79 1.87 -12.10 28.48
C THR A 79 2.35 -10.91 27.67
N ALA A 80 2.34 -9.72 28.28
CA ALA A 80 2.84 -8.49 27.68
C ALA A 80 4.31 -8.61 27.23
N GLN A 81 5.14 -9.31 28.00
CA GLN A 81 6.56 -9.52 27.69
C GLN A 81 6.75 -10.36 26.43
N VAL A 82 5.95 -11.41 26.28
CA VAL A 82 5.94 -12.25 25.08
C VAL A 82 5.47 -11.45 23.87
N ALA A 83 4.37 -10.70 24.01
CA ALA A 83 3.85 -9.84 22.96
C ALA A 83 4.88 -8.80 22.51
N ALA A 84 5.52 -8.09 23.45
CA ALA A 84 6.54 -7.09 23.17
C ALA A 84 7.75 -7.68 22.45
N LYS A 85 8.28 -8.80 22.95
CA LYS A 85 9.42 -9.50 22.33
C LYS A 85 9.11 -9.91 20.89
N LYS A 86 7.90 -10.43 20.67
CA LYS A 86 7.43 -10.88 19.35
C LYS A 86 7.13 -9.72 18.42
N PHE A 87 6.61 -8.61 18.92
CA PHE A 87 6.47 -7.38 18.14
C PHE A 87 7.83 -6.89 17.63
N ILE A 88 8.86 -6.91 18.48
CA ILE A 88 10.23 -6.54 18.06
C ILE A 88 10.77 -7.52 17.01
N SER A 89 10.75 -8.82 17.29
CA SER A 89 11.43 -9.82 16.45
C SER A 89 10.70 -10.13 15.14
N ASP A 90 9.37 -10.18 15.18
CA ASP A 90 8.57 -10.70 14.08
C ASP A 90 7.95 -9.57 13.25
N ILE A 91 7.79 -8.37 13.82
CA ILE A 91 7.24 -7.20 13.13
C ILE A 91 8.32 -6.17 12.85
N PHE A 92 8.83 -5.49 13.87
CA PHE A 92 9.77 -4.38 13.70
C PHE A 92 11.03 -4.78 12.92
N ALA A 93 11.69 -5.88 13.31
CA ALA A 93 12.93 -6.31 12.69
C ALA A 93 12.77 -6.80 11.24
N ARG A 94 11.56 -7.19 10.83
CA ARG A 94 11.29 -7.74 9.49
C ARG A 94 10.68 -6.72 8.54
N HIS A 95 9.74 -5.93 9.05
CA HIS A 95 8.84 -5.10 8.26
C HIS A 95 8.98 -3.60 8.57
N GLY A 96 9.73 -3.27 9.62
CA GLY A 96 9.79 -1.92 10.18
C GLY A 96 8.64 -1.63 11.14
N SER A 97 8.61 -0.41 11.64
CA SER A 97 7.60 0.02 12.61
C SER A 97 6.29 0.37 11.92
N PRO A 98 5.15 -0.22 12.32
CA PRO A 98 3.86 0.21 11.83
C PRO A 98 3.47 1.59 12.38
N SER A 99 2.61 2.30 11.65
CA SER A 99 2.10 3.60 12.13
C SER A 99 1.15 3.39 13.31
N TYR A 100 0.25 2.41 13.19
CA TYR A 100 -0.79 2.12 14.17
C TYR A 100 -0.83 0.63 14.49
N LEU A 101 -0.83 0.31 15.79
CA LEU A 101 -1.11 -1.02 16.28
C LEU A 101 -2.49 -1.05 16.92
N ILE A 102 -3.32 -2.01 16.55
CA ILE A 102 -4.69 -2.18 17.02
C ILE A 102 -4.77 -3.48 17.81
N SER A 103 -5.24 -3.40 19.06
CA SER A 103 -5.45 -4.58 19.91
C SER A 103 -6.79 -4.51 20.64
N ASP A 104 -7.19 -5.60 21.28
CA ASP A 104 -8.26 -5.58 22.26
C ASP A 104 -7.80 -4.98 23.60
N ARG A 105 -8.73 -4.88 24.56
CA ARG A 105 -8.40 -4.42 25.92
C ARG A 105 -7.87 -5.56 26.81
N GLY A 106 -7.31 -6.60 26.22
CA GLY A 106 -6.71 -7.72 26.94
C GLY A 106 -5.54 -7.27 27.81
N THR A 107 -5.38 -7.93 28.97
CA THR A 107 -4.32 -7.57 29.95
C THR A 107 -2.91 -7.53 29.36
N PRO A 108 -2.51 -8.38 28.38
CA PRO A 108 -1.17 -8.29 27.79
C PRO A 108 -0.92 -6.99 27.02
N PHE A 109 -1.97 -6.43 26.40
CA PHE A 109 -1.84 -5.26 25.52
C PHE A 109 -2.03 -3.94 26.26
N VAL A 110 -2.74 -3.94 27.39
CA VAL A 110 -2.91 -2.74 28.25
C VAL A 110 -1.73 -2.52 29.20
N SER A 111 -0.80 -3.48 29.28
CA SER A 111 0.38 -3.39 30.14
C SER A 111 1.30 -2.21 29.77
N GLU A 112 1.81 -1.50 30.78
CA GLU A 112 2.78 -0.40 30.62
C GLU A 112 4.01 -0.83 29.81
N LEU A 113 4.53 -2.04 30.04
CA LEU A 113 5.64 -2.59 29.27
C LEU A 113 5.35 -2.63 27.76
N PHE A 114 4.18 -3.13 27.37
CA PHE A 114 3.83 -3.30 25.96
C PHE A 114 3.63 -1.93 25.30
N GLU A 115 2.89 -1.05 25.96
CA GLU A 115 2.69 0.34 25.53
C GLU A 115 4.03 1.07 25.35
N HIS A 116 4.93 0.94 26.32
CA HIS A 116 6.25 1.58 26.26
C HIS A 116 7.09 1.07 25.08
N VAL A 117 7.14 -0.25 24.85
CA VAL A 117 7.88 -0.83 23.73
C VAL A 117 7.32 -0.36 22.38
N VAL A 118 6.00 -0.39 22.22
CA VAL A 118 5.33 0.02 20.98
C VAL A 118 5.56 1.52 20.71
N SER A 119 5.45 2.35 21.75
CA SER A 119 5.69 3.79 21.67
C SER A 119 7.14 4.15 21.35
N VAL A 120 8.12 3.48 21.97
CA VAL A 120 9.56 3.69 21.70
C VAL A 120 9.92 3.36 20.25
N LEU A 121 9.24 2.39 19.66
CA LEU A 121 9.41 2.03 18.25
C LEU A 121 8.67 2.97 17.30
N GLY A 122 7.98 3.99 17.80
CA GLY A 122 7.29 5.00 16.99
C GLY A 122 5.91 4.56 16.47
N THR A 123 5.33 3.53 17.07
CA THR A 123 3.97 3.07 16.74
C THR A 123 2.96 3.66 17.71
N GLU A 124 1.83 4.16 17.20
CA GLU A 124 0.70 4.58 18.03
C GLU A 124 -0.19 3.36 18.34
N HIS A 125 -0.34 3.03 19.62
CA HIS A 125 -1.18 1.92 20.05
C HIS A 125 -2.63 2.35 20.27
N ARG A 126 -3.58 1.63 19.66
CA ARG A 126 -5.01 1.92 19.67
C ARG A 126 -5.80 0.72 20.18
N LEU A 127 -6.49 0.89 21.29
CA LEU A 127 -7.35 -0.14 21.89
C LEU A 127 -8.74 -0.12 21.25
N THR A 128 -9.19 -1.27 20.75
CA THR A 128 -10.55 -1.43 20.21
C THR A 128 -11.60 -1.24 21.30
N THR A 129 -12.69 -0.54 20.97
CA THR A 129 -13.89 -0.47 21.81
C THR A 129 -14.77 -1.70 21.58
N ALA A 130 -15.63 -2.05 22.54
CA ALA A 130 -16.49 -3.24 22.49
C ALA A 130 -17.43 -3.30 21.25
N TYR A 131 -17.64 -2.17 20.57
CA TYR A 131 -18.44 -2.05 19.35
C TYR A 131 -17.64 -1.42 18.20
N HIS A 132 -16.35 -1.75 18.07
CA HIS A 132 -15.55 -1.25 16.96
C HIS A 132 -15.58 -2.24 15.78
N PRO A 133 -16.17 -1.90 14.62
CA PRO A 133 -16.15 -2.76 13.43
C PRO A 133 -14.75 -3.00 12.83
N GLN A 134 -13.70 -2.46 13.45
CA GLN A 134 -12.29 -2.65 13.12
C GLN A 134 -11.75 -4.02 13.56
N THR A 135 -12.38 -4.64 14.58
CA THR A 135 -12.05 -6.00 15.05
C THR A 135 -12.28 -7.07 13.98
N ASN A 136 -13.09 -6.76 12.95
CA ASN A 136 -13.44 -7.68 11.87
C ASN A 136 -12.25 -8.22 11.07
N ALA A 137 -11.16 -7.46 10.91
CA ALA A 137 -10.03 -7.91 10.09
C ALA A 137 -9.21 -9.00 10.80
N THR A 138 -8.79 -8.74 12.04
CA THR A 138 -8.09 -9.71 12.89
C THR A 138 -9.00 -10.88 13.24
N GLU A 139 -10.27 -10.65 13.57
CA GLU A 139 -11.24 -11.70 13.89
C GLU A 139 -11.47 -12.65 12.70
N ARG A 140 -11.64 -12.11 11.48
CA ARG A 140 -11.83 -12.94 10.28
C ARG A 140 -10.59 -13.81 10.02
N VAL A 141 -9.39 -13.24 10.13
CA VAL A 141 -8.15 -13.99 10.00
C VAL A 141 -8.06 -15.07 11.08
N ASN A 142 -8.36 -14.74 12.33
CA ASN A 142 -8.32 -15.68 13.44
C ASN A 142 -9.34 -16.82 13.25
N ARG A 143 -10.50 -16.55 12.66
CA ARG A 143 -11.47 -17.58 12.28
C ARG A 143 -10.91 -18.52 11.21
N THR A 144 -10.33 -17.97 10.12
CA THR A 144 -9.71 -18.79 9.07
C THR A 144 -8.54 -19.61 9.61
N LEU A 145 -7.69 -19.01 10.45
CA LEU A 145 -6.58 -19.68 11.11
C LEU A 145 -7.07 -20.83 12.01
N LYS A 146 -8.10 -20.60 12.83
CA LYS A 146 -8.71 -21.64 13.68
C LYS A 146 -9.27 -22.79 12.83
N THR A 147 -9.94 -22.50 11.72
CA THR A 147 -10.45 -23.53 10.80
C THR A 147 -9.31 -24.34 10.17
N ALA A 148 -8.26 -23.68 9.69
CA ALA A 148 -7.10 -24.35 9.13
C ALA A 148 -6.40 -25.24 10.17
N ILE A 149 -6.20 -24.75 11.39
CA ILE A 149 -5.62 -25.55 12.48
C ILE A 149 -6.48 -26.79 12.75
N ARG A 150 -7.81 -26.65 12.86
CA ARG A 150 -8.71 -27.79 13.07
C ARG A 150 -8.58 -28.85 11.97
N ALA A 151 -8.42 -28.42 10.72
CA ALA A 151 -8.26 -29.34 9.58
C ALA A 151 -6.94 -30.11 9.63
N TYR A 152 -5.85 -29.49 10.11
CA TYR A 152 -4.52 -30.12 10.15
C TYR A 152 -4.26 -31.00 11.37
N VAL A 153 -4.97 -30.74 12.46
CA VAL A 153 -4.68 -31.34 13.76
C VAL A 153 -5.33 -32.72 13.92
N GLU A 154 -6.44 -32.97 13.22
CA GLU A 154 -7.21 -34.21 13.29
C GLU A 154 -7.33 -34.73 14.74
N ASP A 155 -6.95 -35.97 15.03
CA ASP A 155 -7.05 -36.55 16.38
C ASP A 155 -5.90 -36.13 17.33
N LYS A 156 -4.84 -35.49 16.82
CA LYS A 156 -3.62 -35.15 17.59
C LYS A 156 -3.57 -33.68 17.97
N HIS A 157 -4.48 -33.32 18.89
CA HIS A 157 -4.67 -31.95 19.40
C HIS A 157 -3.44 -31.29 20.03
N THR A 158 -2.35 -32.01 20.28
CA THR A 158 -1.09 -31.50 20.86
C THR A 158 0.00 -31.19 19.82
N SER A 159 -0.28 -31.34 18.52
CA SER A 159 0.67 -31.05 17.43
C SER A 159 0.37 -29.80 16.60
N TRP A 160 -0.61 -28.99 17.01
CA TRP A 160 -1.05 -27.81 16.24
C TRP A 160 0.06 -26.81 15.92
N ASP A 161 1.05 -26.64 16.80
CA ASP A 161 2.13 -25.67 16.65
C ASP A 161 3.10 -26.03 15.51
N LYS A 162 3.22 -27.32 15.18
CA LYS A 162 4.10 -27.83 14.11
C LYS A 162 3.62 -27.46 12.71
N PHE A 163 2.31 -27.23 12.55
CA PHE A 163 1.68 -26.97 11.26
C PHE A 163 1.52 -25.47 10.96
N LEU A 164 1.80 -24.59 11.94
CA LEU A 164 1.66 -23.15 11.74
C LEU A 164 2.46 -22.61 10.55
N PRO A 165 3.71 -23.03 10.25
CA PRO A 165 4.42 -22.53 9.08
C PRO A 165 3.69 -22.84 7.76
N GLN A 166 3.18 -24.06 7.59
CA GLN A 166 2.44 -24.49 6.40
C GLN A 166 1.11 -23.76 6.28
N ILE A 167 0.39 -23.62 7.39
CA ILE A 167 -0.87 -22.85 7.43
C ILE A 167 -0.62 -21.38 7.08
N CYS A 168 0.43 -20.77 7.65
CA CYS A 168 0.79 -19.39 7.32
C CYS A 168 1.13 -19.24 5.85
N PHE A 169 1.92 -20.16 5.29
CA PHE A 169 2.25 -20.14 3.87
C PHE A 169 0.99 -20.20 3.00
N ALA A 170 0.08 -21.14 3.27
CA ALA A 170 -1.19 -21.26 2.55
C ALA A 170 -2.05 -19.98 2.65
N LEU A 171 -2.13 -19.37 3.83
CA LEU A 171 -2.87 -18.11 4.02
C LEU A 171 -2.21 -16.91 3.36
N ARG A 172 -0.88 -16.92 3.20
CA ARG A 172 -0.12 -15.84 2.54
C ARG A 172 -0.21 -15.91 1.01
N THR A 173 -0.45 -17.08 0.43
CA THR A 173 -0.53 -17.27 -1.03
C THR A 173 -1.97 -17.38 -1.55
N ALA A 174 -2.95 -17.67 -0.69
CA ALA A 174 -4.35 -17.71 -1.08
C ALA A 174 -4.91 -16.31 -1.39
N PRO A 175 -5.57 -16.09 -2.54
CA PRO A 175 -6.26 -14.84 -2.85
C PRO A 175 -7.34 -14.51 -1.80
N HIS A 176 -7.37 -13.26 -1.34
CA HIS A 176 -8.35 -12.82 -0.36
C HIS A 176 -9.53 -12.11 -1.04
N GLU A 177 -10.78 -12.46 -0.69
CA GLU A 177 -11.99 -11.92 -1.35
C GLU A 177 -12.06 -10.39 -1.36
N SER A 178 -11.62 -9.75 -0.27
CA SER A 178 -11.70 -8.29 -0.14
C SER A 178 -10.72 -7.53 -1.02
N THR A 179 -9.58 -8.14 -1.37
CA THR A 179 -8.52 -7.50 -2.16
C THR A 179 -8.48 -8.03 -3.59
N GLY A 180 -8.99 -9.24 -3.84
CA GLY A 180 -8.84 -9.94 -5.11
C GLY A 180 -7.41 -10.47 -5.36
N PHE A 181 -6.49 -10.24 -4.42
CA PHE A 181 -5.07 -10.60 -4.52
C PHE A 181 -4.62 -11.38 -3.29
N SER A 182 -3.58 -12.20 -3.44
CA SER A 182 -2.92 -12.87 -2.33
C SER A 182 -2.16 -11.87 -1.45
N PRO A 183 -1.99 -12.16 -0.15
CA PRO A 183 -1.12 -11.35 0.71
C PRO A 183 0.32 -11.24 0.23
N SER A 184 0.88 -12.30 -0.37
CA SER A 184 2.21 -12.27 -0.98
C SER A 184 2.30 -11.25 -2.11
N MET A 185 1.30 -11.23 -2.99
CA MET A 185 1.26 -10.27 -4.08
C MET A 185 1.12 -8.84 -3.58
N MET A 186 0.28 -8.62 -2.55
CA MET A 186 0.06 -7.30 -1.97
C MET A 186 1.29 -6.76 -1.21
N LEU A 187 2.04 -7.64 -0.52
CA LEU A 187 3.20 -7.24 0.28
C LEU A 187 4.48 -7.16 -0.54
N TYR A 188 4.78 -8.19 -1.34
CA TYR A 188 6.04 -8.29 -2.08
C TYR A 188 5.94 -7.89 -3.55
N GLY A 189 4.73 -7.72 -4.08
CA GLY A 189 4.52 -7.48 -5.52
C GLY A 189 4.76 -8.71 -6.39
N ARG A 190 4.83 -9.90 -5.80
CA ARG A 190 4.98 -11.19 -6.50
C ARG A 190 4.25 -12.31 -5.76
N GLU A 191 3.87 -13.35 -6.48
CA GLU A 191 3.41 -14.60 -5.86
C GLU A 191 4.59 -15.38 -5.28
N LEU A 192 4.34 -16.13 -4.20
CA LEU A 192 5.30 -17.10 -3.68
C LEU A 192 5.01 -18.44 -4.34
N GLU A 193 5.99 -18.95 -5.08
CA GLU A 193 5.85 -20.21 -5.81
C GLU A 193 5.89 -21.40 -4.86
N THR A 194 4.97 -22.34 -5.05
CA THR A 194 5.02 -23.64 -4.41
C THR A 194 5.91 -24.60 -5.23
N PRO A 195 6.42 -25.69 -4.62
CA PRO A 195 7.13 -26.71 -5.38
C PRO A 195 6.30 -27.28 -6.53
N LEU A 196 4.97 -27.35 -6.37
CA LEU A 196 4.08 -27.75 -7.45
C LEU A 196 4.10 -26.73 -8.58
N ASP A 197 3.98 -25.43 -8.27
CA ASP A 197 4.02 -24.36 -9.28
C ASP A 197 5.32 -24.41 -10.09
N LEU A 198 6.47 -24.66 -9.45
CA LEU A 198 7.76 -24.79 -10.12
C LEU A 198 7.83 -25.99 -11.09
N VAL A 199 7.09 -27.07 -10.79
CA VAL A 199 7.07 -28.30 -11.59
C VAL A 199 6.00 -28.25 -12.67
N THR A 200 4.84 -27.66 -12.37
CA THR A 200 3.69 -27.57 -13.27
C THR A 200 3.68 -26.32 -14.11
N GLN A 201 4.62 -25.39 -13.92
CA GLN A 201 4.79 -24.25 -14.80
C GLN A 201 4.91 -24.76 -16.25
N PRO A 202 3.90 -24.51 -17.12
CA PRO A 202 4.14 -24.61 -18.54
C PRO A 202 5.27 -23.65 -18.86
N SER A 203 6.13 -23.98 -19.83
CA SER A 203 7.25 -23.14 -20.26
C SER A 203 6.86 -21.67 -20.20
N TRP A 204 7.58 -20.90 -19.38
CA TRP A 204 7.36 -19.47 -19.21
C TRP A 204 7.31 -18.78 -20.57
N ASP A 205 6.12 -18.62 -21.13
CA ASP A 205 5.88 -17.63 -22.16
C ASP A 205 5.87 -16.29 -21.41
N GLY A 206 7.06 -15.75 -21.14
CA GLY A 206 7.32 -14.51 -20.39
C GLY A 206 6.67 -13.24 -20.97
N VAL A 207 5.76 -13.40 -21.93
CA VAL A 207 4.96 -12.37 -22.56
C VAL A 207 4.09 -11.65 -21.52
N ASP A 208 3.50 -12.37 -20.57
CA ASP A 208 2.52 -11.78 -19.63
C ASP A 208 3.16 -10.90 -18.54
N ASP A 209 4.31 -11.31 -17.98
CA ASP A 209 5.02 -10.49 -16.99
C ASP A 209 5.67 -9.26 -17.63
N HIS A 210 6.18 -9.39 -18.86
CA HIS A 210 6.69 -8.25 -19.62
C HIS A 210 5.58 -7.26 -19.99
N ILE A 211 4.38 -7.73 -20.38
CA ILE A 211 3.20 -6.88 -20.63
C ILE A 211 2.77 -6.18 -19.33
N ARG A 212 2.73 -6.90 -18.22
CA ARG A 212 2.34 -6.35 -16.91
C ARG A 212 3.31 -5.29 -16.44
N ARG A 213 4.61 -5.55 -16.51
CA ARG A 213 5.68 -4.60 -16.12
C ARG A 213 5.70 -3.38 -17.04
N LYS A 214 5.48 -3.57 -18.35
CA LYS A 214 5.28 -2.49 -19.32
C LYS A 214 4.08 -1.62 -18.94
N ARG A 215 2.92 -2.24 -18.63
CA ARG A 215 1.70 -1.51 -18.25
C ARG A 215 1.92 -0.63 -17.02
N TYR A 216 2.58 -1.13 -15.98
CA TYR A 216 2.91 -0.33 -14.79
C TYR A 216 3.94 0.77 -15.07
N TYR A 217 4.94 0.52 -15.92
CA TYR A 217 5.91 1.53 -16.34
C TYR A 217 5.24 2.65 -17.16
N ASP A 218 4.35 2.29 -18.10
CA ASP A 218 3.67 3.22 -19.02
C ASP A 218 2.66 4.12 -18.30
N LEU A 219 1.99 3.65 -17.23
CA LEU A 219 1.07 4.47 -16.41
C LEU A 219 1.72 5.74 -15.83
N ARG A 220 3.05 5.77 -15.69
CA ARG A 220 3.83 6.91 -15.18
C ARG A 220 4.57 7.68 -16.27
N ARG A 221 4.32 7.37 -17.55
CA ARG A 221 4.97 7.96 -18.71
C ARG A 221 3.95 8.68 -19.59
N ARG A 222 4.44 9.63 -20.39
CA ARG A 222 3.67 10.25 -21.47
C ARG A 222 4.25 9.73 -22.78
N ASP A 223 3.37 9.33 -23.68
CA ASP A 223 3.80 9.05 -25.05
C ASP A 223 4.23 10.36 -25.71
N THR A 224 5.38 10.36 -26.35
CA THR A 224 5.96 11.55 -26.98
C THR A 224 6.79 11.09 -28.15
N SER A 225 6.52 11.67 -29.32
CA SER A 225 7.24 11.43 -30.55
C SER A 225 7.62 12.76 -31.18
N TYR A 226 8.64 12.72 -32.04
CA TYR A 226 9.13 13.84 -32.80
C TYR A 226 9.34 13.45 -34.26
N GLU A 227 9.23 14.44 -35.14
CA GLU A 227 9.43 14.29 -36.58
C GLU A 227 10.81 14.79 -37.02
N ILE A 228 11.25 14.33 -38.20
CA ILE A 228 12.52 14.77 -38.78
C ILE A 228 12.41 16.27 -39.07
N GLY A 229 13.41 17.02 -38.60
CA GLY A 229 13.44 18.48 -38.70
C GLY A 229 13.02 19.20 -37.42
N ASP A 230 12.39 18.54 -36.44
CA ASP A 230 12.00 19.15 -35.17
C ASP A 230 13.22 19.66 -34.39
N LEU A 231 13.04 20.80 -33.72
CA LEU A 231 14.05 21.37 -32.83
C LEU A 231 13.83 20.86 -31.40
N VAL A 232 14.88 20.30 -30.82
CA VAL A 232 14.87 19.73 -29.48
C VAL A 232 16.05 20.22 -28.65
N ARG A 233 15.88 20.18 -27.33
CA ARG A 233 16.95 20.32 -26.34
C ARG A 233 17.12 19.00 -25.59
N VAL A 234 18.37 18.68 -25.24
CA VAL A 234 18.75 17.41 -24.63
C VAL A 234 19.10 17.63 -23.17
N LYS A 235 18.59 16.79 -22.27
CA LYS A 235 18.93 16.83 -20.84
C LYS A 235 20.43 16.58 -20.64
N SER A 236 21.11 17.47 -19.93
CA SER A 236 22.53 17.37 -19.65
C SER A 236 22.80 16.54 -18.39
N HIS A 237 23.92 15.81 -18.39
CA HIS A 237 24.43 15.09 -17.21
C HIS A 237 25.89 15.48 -16.94
N PRO A 238 26.16 16.75 -16.65
CA PRO A 238 27.52 17.20 -16.37
C PRO A 238 27.99 16.64 -15.01
N ARG A 239 29.28 16.29 -14.89
CA ARG A 239 29.90 15.91 -13.62
C ARG A 239 30.56 17.13 -13.00
N SER A 240 30.46 17.27 -11.67
CA SER A 240 31.18 18.34 -10.96
C SER A 240 32.68 18.10 -11.06
N ASP A 241 33.43 19.18 -11.21
CA ASP A 241 34.89 19.17 -11.29
C ASP A 241 35.44 20.26 -10.37
N ALA A 242 36.13 19.84 -9.31
CA ALA A 242 36.71 20.74 -8.33
C ALA A 242 37.92 21.53 -8.87
N GLN A 243 38.69 20.95 -9.80
CA GLN A 243 39.85 21.62 -10.40
C GLN A 243 39.41 22.71 -11.37
N ALA A 244 38.33 22.47 -12.12
CA ALA A 244 37.74 23.46 -13.02
C ALA A 244 36.78 24.45 -12.32
N SER A 245 36.66 24.40 -10.97
CA SER A 245 35.69 25.18 -10.19
C SER A 245 34.24 25.05 -10.72
N PHE A 246 33.88 23.89 -11.26
CA PHE A 246 32.60 23.64 -11.92
C PHE A 246 31.70 22.73 -11.09
N THR A 247 30.46 23.16 -10.83
CA THR A 247 29.49 22.38 -10.04
C THR A 247 28.29 21.99 -10.90
N ALA A 248 28.03 20.68 -11.03
CA ALA A 248 26.91 20.13 -11.81
C ALA A 248 25.53 20.63 -11.34
N LYS A 249 25.38 21.00 -10.06
CA LYS A 249 24.15 21.57 -9.50
C LYS A 249 23.80 22.95 -10.07
N LEU A 250 24.79 23.70 -10.55
CA LEU A 250 24.62 25.04 -11.14
C LEU A 250 24.71 25.02 -12.67
N ALA A 251 25.00 23.86 -13.26
CA ALA A 251 25.12 23.72 -14.71
C ALA A 251 23.74 23.78 -15.39
N PRO A 252 23.65 24.28 -16.64
CA PRO A 252 22.42 24.23 -17.41
C PRO A 252 21.92 22.79 -17.54
N LEU A 253 20.67 22.55 -17.12
CA LEU A 253 20.03 21.21 -17.12
C LEU A 253 19.78 20.65 -18.54
N TYR A 254 19.87 21.47 -19.57
CA TYR A 254 19.66 21.09 -20.96
C TYR A 254 20.70 21.76 -21.86
N THR A 255 21.06 21.07 -22.94
CA THR A 255 21.94 21.53 -24.03
C THR A 255 21.17 21.58 -25.34
N GLY A 256 21.61 22.41 -26.28
CA GLY A 256 20.95 22.61 -27.58
C GLY A 256 20.93 24.08 -28.01
N PRO A 257 20.20 24.42 -29.08
CA PRO A 257 19.24 23.58 -29.81
C PRO A 257 19.90 22.54 -30.73
N TYR A 258 19.25 21.40 -30.86
CA TYR A 258 19.58 20.35 -31.81
C TYR A 258 18.40 20.10 -32.75
N ARG A 259 18.68 19.55 -33.93
CA ARG A 259 17.66 19.15 -34.90
C ARG A 259 17.60 17.64 -35.01
N ILE A 260 16.40 17.08 -35.11
CA ILE A 260 16.25 15.64 -35.41
C ILE A 260 16.59 15.41 -36.87
N SER A 261 17.65 14.65 -37.13
CA SER A 261 18.05 14.27 -38.48
C SER A 261 17.42 12.95 -38.92
N ARG A 262 17.30 11.99 -38.00
CA ARG A 262 16.77 10.66 -38.29
C ARG A 262 16.09 10.02 -37.09
N ARG A 263 14.97 9.34 -37.32
CA ARG A 263 14.31 8.47 -36.34
C ARG A 263 14.84 7.05 -36.47
N MET A 264 15.43 6.52 -35.39
CA MET A 264 15.98 5.15 -35.37
C MET A 264 14.96 4.14 -34.85
N SER A 265 14.13 4.56 -33.89
CA SER A 265 13.01 3.79 -33.34
C SER A 265 11.96 4.74 -32.79
N ASN A 266 10.88 4.22 -32.19
CA ASN A 266 9.88 5.05 -31.51
C ASN A 266 10.45 5.86 -30.32
N VAL A 267 11.61 5.46 -29.79
CA VAL A 267 12.19 6.05 -28.58
C VAL A 267 13.61 6.55 -28.76
N ASN A 268 14.25 6.36 -29.92
CA ASN A 268 15.62 6.79 -30.17
C ASN A 268 15.73 7.61 -31.46
N TYR A 269 16.40 8.75 -31.36
CA TYR A 269 16.54 9.76 -32.42
C TYR A 269 18.00 10.17 -32.59
N VAL A 270 18.43 10.35 -33.84
CA VAL A 270 19.72 10.95 -34.17
C VAL A 270 19.57 12.46 -34.23
N LEU A 271 20.49 13.17 -33.58
CA LEU A 271 20.47 14.62 -33.50
C LEU A 271 21.66 15.23 -34.23
N THR A 272 21.45 16.35 -34.91
CA THR A 272 22.51 17.20 -35.48
C THR A 272 22.53 18.57 -34.82
N ARG A 273 23.72 19.19 -34.76
CA ARG A 273 23.85 20.59 -34.32
C ARG A 273 23.22 21.51 -35.36
N VAL A 274 22.38 22.44 -34.91
CA VAL A 274 21.67 23.37 -35.81
C VAL A 274 22.63 24.25 -36.61
N ASN A 275 23.78 24.61 -36.03
CA ASN A 275 24.72 25.56 -36.65
C ASN A 275 25.75 24.88 -37.57
N SER A 276 26.22 23.68 -37.23
CA SER A 276 27.29 22.99 -37.99
C SER A 276 26.80 21.83 -38.84
N GLY A 277 25.56 21.35 -38.62
CA GLY A 277 25.04 20.15 -39.28
C GLY A 277 25.70 18.84 -38.80
N GLU A 278 26.66 18.92 -37.88
CA GLU A 278 27.40 17.77 -37.36
C GLU A 278 26.49 16.87 -36.53
N GLU A 279 26.60 15.56 -36.75
CA GLU A 279 25.87 14.55 -35.98
C GLU A 279 26.43 14.44 -34.56
N VAL A 280 25.55 14.59 -33.57
CA VAL A 280 25.88 14.55 -32.14
C VAL A 280 25.73 13.14 -31.58
N GLY A 281 24.94 12.29 -32.25
CA GLY A 281 24.72 10.89 -31.90
C GLY A 281 23.24 10.57 -31.63
N VAL A 282 23.01 9.39 -31.03
CA VAL A 282 21.68 8.84 -30.76
C VAL A 282 21.23 9.16 -29.35
N PHE A 283 20.02 9.70 -29.22
CA PHE A 283 19.42 10.11 -27.96
C PHE A 283 18.05 9.48 -27.74
N HIS A 284 17.80 9.04 -26.51
CA HIS A 284 16.50 8.51 -26.09
C HIS A 284 15.48 9.63 -25.86
N VAL A 285 14.23 9.43 -26.28
CA VAL A 285 13.14 10.42 -26.25
C VAL A 285 12.89 11.01 -24.87
N ALA A 286 13.08 10.21 -23.81
CA ALA A 286 12.97 10.65 -22.42
C ALA A 286 13.95 11.77 -22.01
N ASN A 287 15.03 11.96 -22.77
CA ASN A 287 16.02 13.01 -22.55
C ASN A 287 15.80 14.22 -23.47
N LEU A 288 14.78 14.20 -24.32
CA LEU A 288 14.46 15.27 -25.26
C LEU A 288 13.30 16.12 -24.76
N LEU A 289 13.35 17.41 -25.06
CA LEU A 289 12.22 18.32 -24.95
C LEU A 289 12.15 19.20 -26.19
N PRO A 290 10.95 19.68 -26.59
CA PRO A 290 10.83 20.61 -27.69
C PRO A 290 11.61 21.90 -27.40
N PHE A 291 12.22 22.47 -28.44
CA PHE A 291 12.87 23.78 -28.40
C PHE A 291 12.10 24.76 -29.29
N TYR A 292 11.58 25.82 -28.68
CA TYR A 292 10.79 26.83 -29.39
C TYR A 292 11.65 28.07 -29.66
N THR A 293 11.62 28.56 -30.90
CA THR A 293 12.28 29.82 -31.28
C THR A 293 11.32 30.99 -31.08
N ARG A 294 11.84 32.23 -31.01
CA ARG A 294 10.99 33.42 -30.83
C ARG A 294 9.93 33.58 -31.92
N LEU A 295 10.17 33.09 -33.14
CA LEU A 295 9.22 33.11 -34.25
C LEU A 295 8.06 32.11 -34.07
N SER A 296 8.32 30.96 -33.44
CA SER A 296 7.29 29.94 -33.16
C SER A 296 6.42 30.24 -31.93
N ALA A 297 6.81 31.21 -31.09
CA ALA A 297 6.06 31.59 -29.89
C ALA A 297 4.84 32.49 -30.18
N SER A 298 4.74 33.00 -31.42
CA SER A 298 3.66 33.89 -31.88
C SER A 298 2.31 33.18 -32.08
N SER A 299 2.29 31.85 -32.18
CA SER A 299 1.05 31.07 -32.39
C SER A 299 0.53 30.35 -31.14
N VAL A 300 1.30 30.30 -30.04
CA VAL A 300 0.87 29.71 -28.77
C VAL A 300 1.15 30.72 -27.66
N ALA A 301 0.09 31.41 -27.23
CA ALA A 301 0.07 32.48 -26.24
C ALA A 301 1.09 32.33 -25.11
N CYS A 302 2.24 33.00 -25.25
CA CYS A 302 3.39 32.90 -24.36
C CYS A 302 3.40 33.99 -23.28
N THR A 303 2.28 34.20 -22.58
CA THR A 303 2.21 35.19 -21.46
C THR A 303 1.64 34.68 -20.14
N ALA A 304 1.13 33.45 -20.03
CA ALA A 304 0.45 33.02 -18.80
C ALA A 304 1.28 32.14 -17.83
N TRP A 305 2.34 31.46 -18.29
CA TRP A 305 2.93 30.36 -17.50
C TRP A 305 3.92 30.77 -16.40
N TRP A 306 4.59 31.91 -16.50
CA TRP A 306 5.57 32.32 -15.48
C TRP A 306 4.96 33.01 -14.25
N ARG A 307 3.75 33.60 -14.35
CA ARG A 307 3.13 34.33 -13.21
C ARG A 307 2.30 33.44 -12.27
N LEU A 308 1.75 32.32 -12.74
CA LEU A 308 0.81 31.51 -11.97
C LEU A 308 1.47 30.52 -10.99
N ARG A 309 2.77 30.25 -11.09
CA ARG A 309 3.47 29.34 -10.17
C ARG A 309 4.02 30.00 -8.90
N LEU A 310 4.01 31.33 -8.84
CA LEU A 310 4.42 32.10 -7.65
C LEU A 310 3.23 32.50 -6.76
N LEU A 311 1.98 32.39 -7.25
CA LEU A 311 0.78 32.70 -6.49
C LEU A 311 -0.05 31.44 -6.31
N GLY A 312 0.22 30.71 -5.23
CA GLY A 312 -0.52 29.51 -4.87
C GLY A 312 -2.00 29.80 -4.64
N LYS A 313 -2.86 29.41 -5.60
CA LYS A 313 -4.29 29.24 -5.38
C LYS A 313 -4.75 27.94 -6.03
N LYS A 314 -5.22 27.01 -5.18
CA LYS A 314 -6.00 25.83 -5.59
C LYS A 314 -7.35 26.32 -6.10
N SER A 315 -7.67 26.10 -7.38
CA SER A 315 -9.05 26.24 -7.86
C SER A 315 -9.72 24.86 -7.84
N GLN A 316 -10.77 24.75 -7.02
CA GLN A 316 -11.76 23.68 -7.08
C GLN A 316 -12.49 23.73 -8.42
N THR A 317 -12.65 22.60 -9.09
CA THR A 317 -13.55 22.43 -10.23
C THR A 317 -14.78 21.67 -9.79
N GLN A 318 -15.91 22.38 -9.77
CA GLN A 318 -17.26 21.82 -9.70
C GLN A 318 -17.61 21.18 -11.05
N SER A 319 -18.28 20.04 -10.99
CA SER A 319 -18.92 19.33 -12.11
C SER A 319 -20.27 19.97 -12.46
N PRO A 320 -20.63 20.16 -13.75
CA PRO A 320 -21.95 20.65 -14.14
C PRO A 320 -22.97 19.51 -14.26
N THR A 321 -24.13 19.71 -13.64
CA THR A 321 -25.42 19.10 -13.94
C THR A 321 -25.89 19.47 -15.34
N THR A 322 -26.32 18.48 -16.12
CA THR A 322 -27.14 18.71 -17.33
C THR A 322 -28.43 17.93 -17.19
N THR A 323 -29.53 18.67 -17.07
CA THR A 323 -30.91 18.24 -17.26
C THR A 323 -31.28 18.51 -18.72
N ALA A 324 -31.77 17.49 -19.41
CA ALA A 324 -32.78 17.56 -20.46
C ALA A 324 -33.45 16.18 -20.52
#